data_AF-A0AAD7AEB2-F1
#
_entry.id   AF-A0AAD7AEB2-F1
#
_cell.length_a   1.000
_cell.length_b   1.000
_cell.length_c   1.000
_cell.angle_alpha   90.00
_cell.angle_beta   90.00
_cell.angle_gamma   90.00
#
_symmetry.space_group_name_H-M   'P 1'
#
loop_
_entity.id
_entity.type
_entity.pdbx_description
1 polymer ?
#
loop_
_entity_poly.entity_id
_entity_poly.type
_entity_poly.pdbx_seq_one_letter_code
_entity_poly.pdbx_strand_id
1 'polypeptide(L)'
;AYDLIPSDTLPHAYLDSLNDLHATIALKACLLVYFSSQRRVVPRQFQLEASIALSDGRDVVVDSSTGSGKTLCQIIPNLLYPNTTSLTVSPLK
;
A
#
# COMPACT_ATOMS: atom_id res chain seq x y z
N ALA A 1 7.77 8.31 11.07
CA ALA A 1 7.41 8.23 9.65
C ALA A 1 7.27 9.62 9.04
N TYR A 2 6.56 10.53 9.70
CA TYR A 2 6.29 11.90 9.24
C TYR A 2 7.53 12.76 8.97
N ASP A 3 8.69 12.46 9.58
CA ASP A 3 9.94 13.21 9.31
C ASP A 3 10.73 12.68 8.09
N LEU A 4 10.37 11.50 7.57
CA LEU A 4 11.09 10.83 6.47
C LEU A 4 10.41 10.96 5.12
N ILE A 5 9.09 11.15 5.13
CA ILE A 5 8.25 11.38 3.94
C ILE A 5 7.74 12.81 4.06
N PRO A 6 7.83 13.64 3.01
CA PRO A 6 7.24 14.97 3.00
C PRO A 6 5.78 14.92 3.42
N SER A 7 5.43 15.65 4.48
CA SER A 7 4.13 15.53 5.14
C SER A 7 2.97 15.80 4.18
N ASP A 8 3.13 16.72 3.24
CA ASP A 8 2.18 17.07 2.17
C ASP A 8 1.82 15.91 1.22
N THR A 9 2.62 14.83 1.20
CA THR A 9 2.39 13.68 0.32
C THR A 9 1.64 12.52 0.99
N LEU A 10 1.48 12.54 2.31
CA LEU A 10 0.78 11.48 3.05
C LEU A 10 -0.73 11.72 3.07
N PRO A 11 -1.56 10.67 2.96
CA PRO A 11 -3.01 10.79 3.06
C PRO A 11 -3.46 10.90 4.54
N HIS A 12 -3.11 12.01 5.20
CA HIS A 12 -3.33 12.21 6.65
C HIS A 12 -4.76 11.94 7.10
N ALA A 13 -5.75 12.52 6.41
CA ALA A 13 -7.16 12.33 6.77
C ALA A 13 -7.57 10.84 6.83
N TYR A 14 -6.99 10.01 5.96
CA TYR A 14 -7.21 8.57 5.99
C TYR A 14 -6.41 7.91 7.12
N LEU A 15 -5.12 8.23 7.25
CA LEU A 15 -4.26 7.65 8.29
C LEU A 15 -4.77 7.92 9.71
N ASP A 16 -5.27 9.13 9.96
CA ASP A 16 -5.81 9.55 11.25
C ASP A 16 -7.15 8.87 11.58
N SER A 17 -7.83 8.31 10.57
CA SER A 17 -9.08 7.56 10.77
C SER A 17 -8.87 6.09 11.18
N LEU A 18 -7.64 5.58 11.05
CA LEU A 18 -7.32 4.17 11.31
C LEU A 18 -7.06 3.92 12.80
N ASN A 19 -7.32 2.69 13.25
CA ASN A 19 -6.82 2.22 14.55
C ASN A 19 -5.28 2.06 14.52
N ASP A 20 -4.66 1.96 15.70
CA ASP A 20 -3.19 1.91 15.84
C ASP A 20 -2.52 0.81 15.00
N LEU A 21 -3.14 -0.37 14.91
CA LEU A 21 -2.62 -1.51 14.14
C LEU A 21 -2.63 -1.18 12.64
N HIS A 22 -3.77 -0.73 12.13
CA HIS A 22 -3.96 -0.39 10.73
C HIS A 22 -3.14 0.82 10.31
N ALA A 23 -3.05 1.84 11.17
CA ALA A 23 -2.18 3.00 10.98
C ALA A 23 -0.71 2.58 10.88
N THR A 24 -0.26 1.67 11.74
CA THR A 24 1.11 1.13 11.70
C THR A 24 1.40 0.42 10.38
N ILE A 25 0.47 -0.41 9.89
CA ILE A 25 0.60 -1.13 8.62
C ILE A 25 0.65 -0.14 7.45
N ALA A 26 -0.26 0.85 7.44
CA ALA A 26 -0.33 1.87 6.42
C ALA A 26 0.96 2.71 6.37
N LEU A 27 1.48 3.15 7.51
CA LEU A 27 2.72 3.93 7.59
C LEU A 27 3.94 3.11 7.16
N LYS A 28 4.01 1.83 7.52
CA LYS A 28 5.06 0.91 7.02
C LYS A 28 4.98 0.78 5.50
N ALA A 29 3.78 0.59 4.95
CA ALA A 29 3.58 0.53 3.50
C ALA A 29 4.04 1.83 2.81
N CYS A 30 3.68 3.00 3.36
CA CYS A 30 4.13 4.29 2.85
C CYS A 30 5.66 4.38 2.84
N LEU A 31 6.34 4.03 3.94
CA LEU A 31 7.80 4.07 4.02
C LEU A 31 8.45 3.12 3.01
N LEU A 32 7.98 1.88 2.94
CA LEU A 32 8.55 0.86 2.05
C LEU A 32 8.40 1.24 0.57
N VAL A 33 7.22 1.72 0.17
CA VAL A 33 7.00 2.21 -1.19
C VAL A 33 7.83 3.45 -1.48
N TYR A 34 7.87 4.40 -0.53
CA TYR A 34 8.61 5.64 -0.71
C TYR A 34 10.10 5.36 -0.93
N PHE A 35 10.73 4.54 -0.09
CA PHE A 35 12.15 4.21 -0.27
C PHE A 35 12.41 3.32 -1.49
N SER A 36 11.57 2.31 -1.76
CA SER A 36 11.75 1.44 -2.93
C SER A 36 11.56 2.18 -4.27
N SER A 37 10.75 3.25 -4.28
CA SER A 37 10.55 4.12 -5.43
C SER A 37 11.56 5.27 -5.55
N GLN A 38 12.68 5.22 -4.82
CA GLN A 38 13.66 6.31 -4.76
C GLN A 38 13.06 7.65 -4.33
N ARG A 39 12.18 7.61 -3.31
CA ARG A 39 11.53 8.77 -2.70
C ARG A 39 10.54 9.52 -3.61
N ARG A 40 9.86 8.80 -4.50
CA ARG A 40 8.95 9.41 -5.51
C ARG A 40 7.48 9.10 -5.29
N VAL A 41 7.16 7.95 -4.72
CA VAL A 41 5.79 7.44 -4.66
C VAL A 41 5.36 7.28 -3.22
N VAL A 42 4.18 7.79 -2.89
CA VAL A 42 3.45 7.47 -1.66
C VAL A 42 2.15 6.77 -2.05
N PRO A 43 1.78 5.65 -1.41
CA PRO A 43 0.52 4.97 -1.68
C PRO A 43 -0.69 5.87 -1.45
N ARG A 44 -1.65 5.79 -2.37
CA ARG A 44 -2.99 6.38 -2.24
C ARG A 44 -3.84 5.54 -1.30
N GLN A 45 -4.91 6.16 -0.78
CA GLN A 45 -5.84 5.53 0.16
C GLN A 45 -6.29 4.12 -0.27
N PHE A 46 -6.83 3.94 -1.48
CA PHE A 46 -7.33 2.62 -1.90
C PHE A 46 -6.26 1.52 -1.94
N GLN A 47 -4.99 1.88 -2.15
CA GLN A 47 -3.87 0.94 -2.14
C GLN A 47 -3.52 0.52 -0.71
N LEU A 48 -3.66 1.44 0.25
CA LEU A 48 -3.52 1.17 1.67
C LEU A 48 -4.70 0.35 2.20
N GLU A 49 -5.94 0.67 1.82
CA GLU A 49 -7.14 -0.10 2.16
C GLU A 49 -7.00 -1.56 1.73
N ALA A 50 -6.57 -1.80 0.48
CA ALA A 50 -6.32 -3.14 -0.02
C ALA A 50 -5.24 -3.88 0.80
N SER A 51 -4.15 -3.20 1.14
CA SER A 51 -3.04 -3.80 1.90
C SER A 51 -3.44 -4.16 3.33
N ILE A 52 -4.26 -3.31 3.97
CA ILE A 52 -4.80 -3.55 5.32
C ILE A 52 -5.79 -4.72 5.28
N ALA A 53 -6.70 -4.76 4.31
CA ALA A 53 -7.62 -5.87 4.18
C ALA A 53 -6.89 -7.22 3.99
N LEU A 54 -5.85 -7.24 3.15
CA LEU A 54 -4.98 -8.43 3.01
C LEU A 54 -4.27 -8.79 4.32
N SER A 55 -3.83 -7.80 5.11
CA SER A 55 -3.21 -8.05 6.41
C SER A 55 -4.15 -8.68 7.44
N ASP A 56 -5.45 -8.41 7.32
CA ASP A 56 -6.50 -9.02 8.14
C ASP A 56 -6.90 -10.42 7.62
N GLY A 57 -6.21 -10.94 6.59
CA GLY A 57 -6.53 -12.23 5.96
C GLY A 57 -7.79 -12.21 5.10
N ARG A 58 -8.20 -11.03 4.60
CA ARG A 58 -9.38 -10.87 3.73
C ARG A 58 -8.99 -10.79 2.26
N ASP A 59 -9.82 -11.36 1.41
CA ASP A 59 -9.74 -11.16 -0.04
C ASP A 59 -10.17 -9.74 -0.42
N VAL A 60 -9.55 -9.20 -1.48
CA VAL A 60 -9.80 -7.83 -1.95
C VAL A 60 -10.12 -7.81 -3.44
N VAL A 61 -11.21 -7.14 -3.78
CA VAL A 61 -11.55 -6.78 -5.16
C VAL A 61 -11.29 -5.29 -5.35
N VAL A 62 -10.38 -4.94 -6.26
CA VAL A 62 -10.07 -3.54 -6.58
C VAL A 62 -10.64 -3.21 -7.96
N ASP A 63 -11.67 -2.40 -8.00
CA ASP A 63 -12.19 -1.81 -9.24
C ASP A 63 -11.60 -0.41 -9.45
N SER A 64 -10.78 -0.25 -10.49
CA SER A 64 -10.29 1.07 -10.90
C SER A 64 -9.79 1.07 -12.35
N SER A 65 -9.77 2.25 -12.95
CA SER A 65 -9.29 2.47 -14.32
C SER A 65 -7.81 2.10 -14.52
N THR A 66 -7.40 1.82 -15.75
CA THR A 66 -5.98 1.66 -16.11
C THR A 66 -5.19 2.93 -15.77
N GLY A 67 -3.91 2.77 -15.41
CA GLY A 67 -3.07 3.89 -14.97
C GLY A 67 -3.36 4.42 -13.55
N SER A 68 -4.39 3.92 -12.85
CA SER A 68 -4.70 4.32 -11.46
C SER A 68 -3.64 3.92 -10.43
N GLY A 69 -2.77 2.97 -10.79
CA GLY A 69 -1.74 2.41 -9.91
C GLY A 69 -2.13 1.09 -9.22
N LYS A 70 -3.09 0.32 -9.76
CA LYS A 70 -3.48 -1.01 -9.25
C LYS A 70 -2.32 -1.96 -8.96
N THR A 71 -1.26 -1.91 -9.78
CA THR A 71 -0.07 -2.75 -9.59
C THR A 71 0.54 -2.57 -8.20
N LEU A 72 0.44 -1.36 -7.63
CA LEU A 72 0.96 -1.11 -6.29
C LEU A 72 0.18 -1.87 -5.20
N CYS A 73 -1.12 -2.16 -5.41
CA CYS A 73 -1.90 -3.03 -4.51
C CYS A 73 -1.33 -4.46 -4.46
N GLN A 74 -0.67 -4.91 -5.53
CA GLN A 74 0.01 -6.22 -5.57
C GLN A 74 1.42 -6.14 -4.97
N ILE A 75 2.12 -5.02 -5.15
CA ILE A 75 3.50 -4.85 -4.69
C ILE A 75 3.57 -4.62 -3.17
N ILE A 76 2.68 -3.80 -2.59
CA ILE A 76 2.74 -3.45 -1.16
C ILE A 76 2.73 -4.69 -0.24
N PRO A 77 1.86 -5.69 -0.44
CA PRO A 77 1.90 -6.91 0.38
C PRO A 77 3.25 -7.62 0.35
N ASN A 78 3.92 -7.68 -0.82
CA ASN A 78 5.25 -8.29 -0.93
C ASN A 78 6.32 -7.52 -0.14
N LEU A 79 6.20 -6.19 -0.08
CA LEU A 79 7.10 -5.36 0.71
C LEU A 79 6.85 -5.51 2.22
N LEU A 80 5.58 -5.60 2.63
CA LEU A 80 5.20 -5.76 4.04
C LEU A 80 5.52 -7.16 4.58
N TYR A 81 5.43 -8.18 3.74
CA TYR A 81 5.55 -9.60 4.11
C TYR A 81 6.61 -10.30 3.25
N PRO A 82 7.90 -9.97 3.41
CA PRO A 82 8.98 -10.45 2.53
C PRO A 82 9.23 -11.97 2.59
N ASN A 83 8.68 -12.66 3.59
CA ASN A 83 8.80 -14.12 3.76
C ASN A 83 7.59 -14.87 3.15
N THR A 84 6.82 -14.22 2.28
CA THR A 84 5.66 -14.81 1.58
C THR A 84 5.90 -14.83 0.08
N THR A 85 5.19 -15.70 -0.62
CA THR A 85 5.24 -15.81 -2.09
C THR A 85 3.95 -15.26 -2.69
N SER A 86 4.07 -14.32 -3.61
CA SER A 86 2.94 -13.84 -4.41
C SER A 86 2.94 -14.45 -5.80
N LEU A 87 1.75 -14.83 -6.27
CA LEU A 87 1.53 -15.27 -7.65
C LEU A 87 0.60 -14.27 -8.35
N THR A 88 1.12 -13.60 -9.38
CA THR A 88 0.30 -12.77 -10.26
C THR A 88 -0.11 -13.59 -11.48
N VAL A 89 -1.40 -13.81 -11.65
CA VAL A 89 -1.97 -14.47 -12.84
C VAL A 89 -2.61 -13.41 -13.73
N SER A 90 -2.21 -13.41 -15.00
CA SER A 90 -2.75 -12.51 -16.03
C SER A 90 -3.12 -13.33 -17.26
N PRO A 91 -4.22 -13.00 -17.95
CA PRO A 91 -4.54 -13.62 -19.25
C PRO A 91 -3.61 -13.15 -20.37
N LEU A 92 -2.80 -12.11 -20.12
CA LEU A 92 -1.80 -11.61 -21.06
C LEU A 92 -0.49 -12.41 -20.89
N LYS A 93 0.07 -12.86 -22.03
CA LYS A 93 1.39 -13.47 -22.12
C LYS A 93 2.49 -12.43 -22.00
#